data_AF-A0A2V9RHS7-F1
#
_entry.id   AF-A0A2V9RHS7-F1
#
_cell.length_a   1.000
_cell.length_b   1.000
_cell.length_c   1.000
_cell.angle_alpha   90.00
_cell.angle_beta   90.00
_cell.angle_gamma   90.00
#
_symmetry.space_group_name_H-M   'P 1'
#
loop_
_entity.id
_entity.type
_entity.pdbx_description
1 polymer ?
#
loop_
_entity_poly.entity_id
_entity_poly.type
_entity_poly.pdbx_seq_one_letter_code
_entity_poly.pdbx_strand_id
1 'polypeptide(L)'
;FYVDPLEIHPGPQFTVTGWVHTNSSLYTGHDTLWFADKVTYGSSWSIGFMPGDGQHSETPSNPHWLANLPPDRDEEHQPFGLDAAATFNTADSNPNNDGYRELITVPVAGYPDPLSSSRYWNQAGVVIQVDSSNNVTIGQPRPDGTIRAFGSSSTGTDLALYNMFSGAISTNQTIQDNREGANVRLVTLDVSKVLNSVGTGYKSSSFNGIVYIYDSSETSSARRGVRLVNGSNIPSSGLTVASVNPVYVQGDFNTGGNPSSNASPSDPTTPQAAGYTRAPCSILADAVNILSNSWNDANSFAGTSSRIASNTTVNAAIIAGNVPTAAVGGDGSYSGGAENFPRFLENWSNATLTYYGSMVQLYHSAQSIGEWGKANVYSPPKRQWYFDSNFKTKPPPGSLMVYSYVKGRWYVL
;
A
#
# COMPACT_ATOMS: atom_id res chain seq x y z
N PHE A 1 -6.93 5.90 -6.94
CA PHE A 1 -7.21 5.15 -8.19
C PHE A 1 -7.62 3.73 -7.81
N TYR A 2 -8.67 3.21 -8.42
CA TYR A 2 -9.13 1.83 -8.23
C TYR A 2 -9.38 1.19 -9.59
N VAL A 3 -8.94 -0.06 -9.76
CA VAL A 3 -9.37 -0.90 -10.91
C VAL A 3 -10.81 -1.36 -10.70
N ASP A 4 -11.15 -1.71 -9.46
CA ASP A 4 -12.45 -2.26 -9.07
C ASP A 4 -13.47 -1.17 -8.69
N PRO A 5 -14.75 -1.53 -8.45
CA PRO A 5 -15.73 -0.61 -7.88
C PRO A 5 -15.18 0.10 -6.64
N LEU A 6 -15.44 1.40 -6.56
CA LEU A 6 -14.98 2.24 -5.46
C LEU A 6 -16.17 2.68 -4.63
N GLU A 7 -16.17 2.29 -3.36
CA GLU A 7 -17.13 2.73 -2.36
C GLU A 7 -16.42 3.60 -1.33
N ILE A 8 -17.03 4.75 -0.99
CA ILE A 8 -16.51 5.67 0.02
C ILE A 8 -17.63 6.05 0.98
N HIS A 9 -17.53 5.55 2.22
CA HIS A 9 -18.54 5.75 3.26
C HIS A 9 -17.89 5.99 4.63
N PRO A 10 -17.36 7.20 4.87
CA PRO A 10 -16.38 7.40 5.92
C PRO A 10 -16.93 7.39 7.34
N GLY A 11 -18.24 7.58 7.55
CA GLY A 11 -18.89 7.85 8.83
C GLY A 11 -18.51 9.25 9.35
N PRO A 12 -17.39 9.42 10.09
CA PRO A 12 -16.81 10.73 10.38
C PRO A 12 -16.46 11.60 9.17
N GLN A 13 -16.28 12.91 9.41
CA GLN A 13 -15.79 13.87 8.41
C GLN A 13 -14.52 13.37 7.71
N PHE A 14 -14.56 13.38 6.39
CA PHE A 14 -13.48 12.88 5.55
C PHE A 14 -13.33 13.72 4.29
N THR A 15 -12.21 14.43 4.22
CA THR A 15 -11.84 15.28 3.09
C THR A 15 -10.77 14.60 2.27
N VAL A 16 -11.01 14.42 0.97
CA VAL A 16 -10.04 13.90 0.01
C VAL A 16 -9.52 15.06 -0.85
N THR A 17 -8.22 15.34 -0.79
CA THR A 17 -7.63 16.53 -1.45
C THR A 17 -6.94 16.26 -2.78
N GLY A 18 -6.92 15.01 -3.23
CA GLY A 18 -6.40 14.63 -4.55
C GLY A 18 -7.48 14.04 -5.44
N TRP A 19 -7.11 13.86 -6.71
CA TRP A 19 -7.96 13.23 -7.70
C TRP A 19 -8.38 11.81 -7.28
N VAL A 20 -9.68 11.56 -7.31
CA VAL A 20 -10.29 10.24 -7.15
C VAL A 20 -10.72 9.69 -8.52
N HIS A 21 -10.30 8.45 -8.82
CA HIS A 21 -10.71 7.73 -10.02
C HIS A 21 -10.96 6.26 -9.71
N THR A 22 -12.01 5.69 -10.30
CA THR A 22 -12.21 4.24 -10.45
C THR A 22 -12.45 3.91 -11.92
N ASN A 23 -11.84 2.83 -12.41
CA ASN A 23 -12.13 2.27 -13.73
C ASN A 23 -13.55 1.69 -13.81
N SER A 24 -14.22 1.51 -12.67
CA SER A 24 -15.52 0.87 -12.54
C SER A 24 -16.58 1.87 -12.05
N SER A 25 -17.58 1.38 -11.30
CA SER A 25 -18.61 2.21 -10.68
C SER A 25 -18.15 2.83 -9.37
N LEU A 26 -18.56 4.08 -9.13
CA LEU A 26 -18.36 4.84 -7.91
C LEU A 26 -19.63 4.85 -7.05
N TYR A 27 -19.50 4.53 -5.77
CA TYR A 27 -20.56 4.56 -4.78
C TYR A 27 -20.18 5.51 -3.64
N THR A 28 -21.05 6.47 -3.35
CA THR A 28 -20.86 7.45 -2.28
C THR A 28 -22.12 7.54 -1.45
N GLY A 29 -22.03 7.50 -0.12
CA GLY A 29 -23.22 7.40 0.73
C GLY A 29 -23.36 8.42 1.87
N HIS A 30 -22.43 9.37 2.04
CA HIS A 30 -22.42 10.23 3.23
C HIS A 30 -22.13 11.72 2.96
N ASP A 31 -22.86 12.60 3.64
CA ASP A 31 -22.66 14.07 3.68
C ASP A 31 -21.39 14.53 4.41
N THR A 32 -20.68 13.63 5.07
CA THR A 32 -19.39 13.92 5.73
C THR A 32 -18.21 13.76 4.77
N LEU A 33 -18.45 13.25 3.56
CA LEU A 33 -17.47 13.09 2.50
C LEU A 33 -17.33 14.38 1.68
N TRP A 34 -16.11 14.91 1.60
CA TRP A 34 -15.79 16.10 0.81
C TRP A 34 -14.65 15.82 -0.18
N PHE A 35 -14.89 16.10 -1.47
CA PHE A 35 -13.87 16.07 -2.51
C PHE A 35 -13.35 17.48 -2.81
N ALA A 36 -12.05 17.70 -2.65
CA ALA A 36 -11.39 18.97 -2.94
C ALA A 36 -10.62 18.97 -4.27
N ASP A 37 -10.80 17.95 -5.11
CA ASP A 37 -10.24 17.84 -6.46
C ASP A 37 -11.20 17.02 -7.35
N LYS A 38 -10.83 16.79 -8.62
CA LYS A 38 -11.62 16.03 -9.60
C LYS A 38 -12.00 14.65 -9.04
N VAL A 39 -13.21 14.22 -9.37
CA VAL A 39 -13.69 12.85 -9.11
C VAL A 39 -14.21 12.27 -10.42
N THR A 40 -13.76 11.06 -10.74
CA THR A 40 -14.10 10.40 -12.00
C THR A 40 -14.39 8.92 -11.84
N TYR A 41 -15.19 8.37 -12.75
CA TYR A 41 -15.55 6.96 -12.79
C TYR A 41 -15.69 6.47 -14.24
N GLY A 42 -15.38 5.20 -14.49
CA GLY A 42 -15.50 4.60 -15.83
C GLY A 42 -16.94 4.18 -16.19
N SER A 43 -17.68 3.66 -15.21
CA SER A 43 -19.00 3.05 -15.43
C SER A 43 -20.16 3.95 -15.00
N SER A 44 -20.47 4.00 -13.71
CA SER A 44 -21.59 4.78 -13.16
C SER A 44 -21.23 5.41 -11.82
N TRP A 45 -21.92 6.47 -11.44
CA TRP A 45 -21.89 6.99 -10.07
C TRP A 45 -23.28 6.94 -9.46
N SER A 46 -23.35 6.43 -8.23
CA SER A 46 -24.57 6.32 -7.45
C SER A 46 -24.38 6.95 -6.07
N ILE A 47 -25.39 7.71 -5.64
CA ILE A 47 -25.55 8.04 -4.23
C ILE A 47 -26.22 6.83 -3.56
N GLY A 48 -25.45 6.07 -2.79
CA GLY A 48 -25.84 4.77 -2.27
C GLY A 48 -24.65 3.88 -1.98
N PHE A 49 -24.94 2.71 -1.45
CA PHE A 49 -23.96 1.67 -1.18
C PHE A 49 -23.76 0.76 -2.39
N MET A 50 -22.61 0.12 -2.48
CA MET A 50 -22.35 -0.86 -3.52
C MET A 50 -23.35 -2.02 -3.40
N PRO A 51 -23.98 -2.48 -4.50
CA PRO A 51 -24.84 -3.65 -4.47
C PRO A 51 -24.11 -4.87 -3.89
N GLY A 52 -24.62 -5.38 -2.76
CA GLY A 52 -24.00 -6.46 -2.00
C GLY A 52 -23.38 -6.02 -0.68
N ASP A 53 -23.24 -4.71 -0.43
CA ASP A 53 -23.02 -4.21 0.92
C ASP A 53 -24.26 -4.46 1.78
N GLY A 54 -24.12 -5.31 2.80
CA GLY A 54 -25.13 -5.57 3.82
C GLY A 54 -24.77 -5.02 5.20
N GLN A 55 -23.67 -4.28 5.33
CA GLN A 55 -23.21 -3.68 6.58
C GLN A 55 -23.83 -2.30 6.82
N HIS A 56 -24.16 -1.57 5.75
CA HIS A 56 -24.79 -0.26 5.83
C HIS A 56 -26.31 -0.35 5.64
N SER A 57 -27.05 0.39 6.46
CA SER A 57 -28.52 0.39 6.47
C SER A 57 -29.14 1.78 6.65
N GLU A 58 -28.29 2.78 6.86
CA GLU A 58 -28.65 4.18 6.93
C GLU A 58 -29.12 4.71 5.57
N THR A 59 -29.80 5.86 5.59
CA THR A 59 -30.22 6.51 4.36
C THR A 59 -29.03 7.20 3.70
N PRO A 60 -28.67 6.83 2.46
CA PRO A 60 -27.56 7.47 1.76
C PRO A 60 -27.78 8.97 1.61
N SER A 61 -26.70 9.74 1.72
CA SER A 61 -26.69 11.19 1.54
C SER A 61 -25.62 11.62 0.54
N ASN A 62 -25.82 12.79 -0.05
CA ASN A 62 -24.91 13.33 -1.06
C ASN A 62 -23.55 13.67 -0.44
N PRO A 63 -22.43 13.32 -1.08
CA PRO A 63 -21.16 13.91 -0.73
C PRO A 63 -21.12 15.37 -1.16
N HIS A 64 -20.05 16.06 -0.78
CA HIS A 64 -19.75 17.41 -1.23
C HIS A 64 -18.54 17.43 -2.16
N TRP A 65 -18.48 18.44 -3.03
CA TRP A 65 -17.41 18.67 -3.98
C TRP A 65 -17.23 20.16 -4.27
N LEU A 66 -16.10 20.53 -4.88
CA LEU A 66 -15.87 21.91 -5.32
C LEU A 66 -16.94 22.39 -6.30
N ALA A 67 -17.32 23.66 -6.21
CA ALA A 67 -18.33 24.24 -7.11
C ALA A 67 -17.97 23.99 -8.58
N ASN A 68 -18.95 23.54 -9.36
CA ASN A 68 -18.80 23.17 -10.79
C ASN A 68 -17.88 21.97 -11.07
N LEU A 69 -17.57 21.14 -10.05
CA LEU A 69 -16.75 19.95 -10.20
C LEU A 69 -17.44 18.69 -9.61
N PRO A 70 -18.68 18.35 -10.03
CA PRO A 70 -19.31 17.11 -9.60
C PRO A 70 -18.55 15.88 -10.12
N PRO A 71 -18.73 14.69 -9.51
CA PRO A 71 -18.23 13.46 -10.08
C PRO A 71 -18.70 13.28 -11.53
N ASP A 72 -17.77 13.05 -12.44
CA ASP A 72 -18.03 12.95 -13.88
C ASP A 72 -17.47 11.66 -14.48
N ARG A 73 -18.06 11.21 -15.59
CA ARG A 73 -17.57 10.02 -16.27
C ARG A 73 -16.27 10.32 -17.00
N ASP A 74 -15.32 9.39 -16.93
CA ASP A 74 -14.04 9.48 -17.64
C ASP A 74 -13.72 8.13 -18.32
N GLU A 75 -12.70 8.11 -19.16
CA GLU A 75 -12.21 6.87 -19.76
C GLU A 75 -11.51 6.00 -18.72
N GLU A 76 -11.53 4.68 -18.94
CA GLU A 76 -10.75 3.73 -18.15
C GLU A 76 -9.25 4.06 -18.28
N HIS A 77 -8.53 4.13 -17.16
CA HIS A 77 -7.08 4.30 -17.22
C HIS A 77 -6.35 2.97 -17.07
N GLN A 78 -5.20 2.86 -17.73
CA GLN A 78 -4.37 1.67 -17.77
C GLN A 78 -3.14 1.85 -16.86
N PRO A 79 -3.09 1.16 -15.70
CA PRO A 79 -1.90 1.07 -14.86
C PRO A 79 -0.68 0.57 -15.65
N PHE A 80 0.46 1.24 -15.47
CA PHE A 80 1.74 0.96 -16.15
C PHE A 80 1.70 1.04 -17.68
N GLY A 81 0.62 1.58 -18.26
CA GLY A 81 0.43 1.62 -19.71
C GLY A 81 0.23 0.22 -20.31
N LEU A 82 -0.09 -0.75 -19.46
CA LEU A 82 -0.40 -2.10 -19.87
C LEU A 82 -1.84 -2.10 -20.37
N ASP A 83 -2.04 -2.44 -21.64
CA ASP A 83 -3.37 -2.79 -22.15
C ASP A 83 -3.78 -4.10 -21.48
N ALA A 84 -4.62 -4.01 -20.45
CA ALA A 84 -5.04 -5.16 -19.66
C ALA A 84 -5.64 -6.27 -20.53
N ALA A 85 -6.45 -5.90 -21.53
CA ALA A 85 -7.14 -6.84 -22.41
C ALA A 85 -6.19 -7.58 -23.37
N ALA A 86 -5.04 -6.99 -23.68
CA ALA A 86 -4.02 -7.62 -24.51
C ALA A 86 -2.93 -8.35 -23.70
N THR A 87 -2.76 -7.97 -22.43
CA THR A 87 -1.69 -8.48 -21.57
C THR A 87 -2.15 -9.68 -20.75
N PHE A 88 -3.35 -9.60 -20.16
CA PHE A 88 -3.80 -10.57 -19.17
C PHE A 88 -4.68 -11.65 -19.76
N ASN A 89 -4.45 -12.90 -19.34
CA ASN A 89 -5.22 -14.04 -19.81
C ASN A 89 -5.29 -15.16 -18.75
N THR A 90 -6.33 -15.11 -17.91
CA THR A 90 -6.58 -16.12 -16.88
C THR A 90 -7.05 -17.49 -17.39
N ALA A 91 -7.25 -17.65 -18.70
CA ALA A 91 -7.73 -18.88 -19.32
C ALA A 91 -6.61 -19.77 -19.87
N ASP A 92 -5.36 -19.29 -19.92
CA ASP A 92 -4.21 -20.09 -20.33
C ASP A 92 -3.47 -20.71 -19.13
N SER A 93 -2.29 -21.29 -19.38
CA SER A 93 -1.48 -21.94 -18.34
C SER A 93 -0.33 -21.06 -17.84
N ASN A 94 -0.22 -19.81 -18.30
CA ASN A 94 0.88 -18.92 -17.97
C ASN A 94 0.53 -18.11 -16.71
N PRO A 95 1.15 -18.41 -15.55
CA PRO A 95 0.84 -17.71 -14.30
C PRO A 95 1.47 -16.30 -14.23
N ASN A 96 2.27 -15.90 -15.22
CA ASN A 96 2.95 -14.61 -15.20
C ASN A 96 2.11 -13.47 -15.82
N ASN A 97 0.88 -13.74 -16.28
CA ASN A 97 0.02 -12.76 -16.93
C ASN A 97 -1.47 -12.94 -16.58
N ASP A 98 -1.82 -13.27 -15.34
CA ASP A 98 -3.21 -13.41 -14.92
C ASP A 98 -3.88 -12.09 -14.51
N GLY A 99 -3.09 -11.06 -14.16
CA GLY A 99 -3.60 -9.75 -13.81
C GLY A 99 -2.53 -8.79 -13.30
N TYR A 100 -2.97 -7.73 -12.62
CA TYR A 100 -2.05 -6.75 -12.03
C TYR A 100 -1.36 -7.27 -10.77
N ARG A 101 -1.85 -8.35 -10.13
CA ARG A 101 -1.22 -8.90 -8.93
C ARG A 101 0.20 -9.39 -9.23
N GLU A 102 0.43 -9.85 -10.45
CA GLU A 102 1.73 -10.33 -10.91
C GLU A 102 2.81 -9.24 -10.84
N LEU A 103 2.46 -7.95 -10.76
CA LEU A 103 3.44 -6.89 -10.52
C LEU A 103 4.23 -7.08 -9.21
N ILE A 104 3.64 -7.74 -8.22
CA ILE A 104 4.25 -8.01 -6.91
C ILE A 104 4.51 -9.50 -6.65
N THR A 105 4.23 -10.41 -7.60
CA THR A 105 4.57 -11.83 -7.42
C THR A 105 5.96 -12.15 -7.97
N VAL A 106 6.56 -13.21 -7.44
CA VAL A 106 7.79 -13.80 -7.99
C VAL A 106 7.44 -14.42 -9.34
N PRO A 107 8.18 -14.12 -10.44
CA PRO A 107 7.91 -14.71 -11.74
C PRO A 107 8.15 -16.22 -11.70
N VAL A 108 7.32 -16.97 -12.41
CA VAL A 108 7.43 -18.42 -12.50
C VAL A 108 8.29 -18.79 -13.70
N ALA A 109 9.37 -19.55 -13.44
CA ALA A 109 10.27 -20.05 -14.48
C ALA A 109 9.54 -20.89 -15.54
N GLY A 110 10.00 -20.80 -16.79
CA GLY A 110 9.47 -21.59 -17.91
C GLY A 110 8.28 -20.98 -18.64
N TYR A 111 7.76 -19.83 -18.18
CA TYR A 111 6.68 -19.12 -18.84
C TYR A 111 7.09 -17.69 -19.27
N PRO A 112 6.57 -17.16 -20.39
CA PRO A 112 6.77 -15.77 -20.78
C PRO A 112 6.25 -14.80 -19.72
N ASP A 113 7.00 -13.74 -19.42
CA ASP A 113 6.58 -12.68 -18.48
C ASP A 113 6.39 -11.35 -19.23
N PRO A 114 5.17 -11.05 -19.73
CA PRO A 114 4.91 -9.77 -20.41
C PRO A 114 5.01 -8.58 -19.46
N LEU A 115 5.02 -8.81 -18.14
CA LEU A 115 5.21 -7.79 -17.11
C LEU A 115 6.67 -7.60 -16.72
N SER A 116 7.62 -8.29 -17.37
CA SER A 116 9.01 -8.37 -16.89
C SER A 116 9.67 -7.01 -16.63
N SER A 117 9.36 -5.98 -17.41
CA SER A 117 9.87 -4.61 -17.20
C SER A 117 9.22 -3.86 -16.04
N SER A 118 7.98 -4.20 -15.70
CA SER A 118 7.15 -3.49 -14.71
C SER A 118 7.04 -4.26 -13.38
N ARG A 119 7.37 -5.56 -13.37
CA ARG A 119 7.35 -6.41 -12.19
C ARG A 119 8.39 -5.96 -11.18
N TYR A 120 7.97 -5.66 -9.96
CA TYR A 120 8.85 -5.13 -8.92
C TYR A 120 9.92 -6.12 -8.47
N TRP A 121 9.69 -7.43 -8.65
CA TRP A 121 10.74 -8.43 -8.52
C TRP A 121 11.93 -8.13 -9.45
N ASN A 122 11.69 -7.89 -10.74
CA ASN A 122 12.76 -7.64 -11.72
C ASN A 122 13.39 -6.25 -11.56
N GLN A 123 12.63 -5.28 -11.06
CA GLN A 123 13.12 -3.92 -10.81
C GLN A 123 13.93 -3.80 -9.51
N ALA A 124 13.76 -4.72 -8.55
CA ALA A 124 14.41 -4.63 -7.25
C ALA A 124 15.93 -4.72 -7.35
N GLY A 125 16.62 -3.78 -6.70
CA GLY A 125 18.07 -3.85 -6.55
C GLY A 125 18.50 -4.92 -5.54
N VAL A 126 17.62 -5.22 -4.57
CA VAL A 126 17.81 -6.27 -3.56
C VAL A 126 16.49 -7.00 -3.31
N VAL A 127 16.57 -8.34 -3.27
CA VAL A 127 15.52 -9.22 -2.74
C VAL A 127 15.94 -9.73 -1.37
N ILE A 128 14.98 -9.82 -0.46
CA ILE A 128 15.11 -10.42 0.86
C ILE A 128 14.01 -11.47 1.02
N GLN A 129 14.40 -12.74 1.05
CA GLN A 129 13.51 -13.86 1.27
C GLN A 129 13.73 -14.44 2.66
N VAL A 130 12.64 -14.76 3.36
CA VAL A 130 12.66 -15.62 4.54
C VAL A 130 11.96 -16.94 4.22
N ASP A 131 12.58 -18.06 4.60
CA ASP A 131 12.02 -19.40 4.38
C ASP A 131 11.25 -19.93 5.61
N SER A 132 10.68 -21.12 5.48
CA SER A 132 9.93 -21.77 6.58
C SER A 132 10.78 -22.03 7.82
N SER A 133 12.08 -22.30 7.62
CA SER A 133 13.10 -22.48 8.66
C SER A 133 13.62 -21.17 9.25
N ASN A 134 13.06 -20.02 8.86
CA ASN A 134 13.46 -18.69 9.29
C ASN A 134 14.88 -18.28 8.85
N ASN A 135 15.42 -18.91 7.81
CA ASN A 135 16.67 -18.48 7.20
C ASN A 135 16.41 -17.27 6.29
N VAL A 136 17.33 -16.32 6.29
CA VAL A 136 17.26 -15.11 5.46
C VAL A 136 18.20 -15.26 4.27
N THR A 137 17.67 -15.09 3.06
CA THR A 137 18.44 -14.93 1.83
C THR A 137 18.35 -13.48 1.35
N ILE A 138 19.49 -12.82 1.23
CA ILE A 138 19.59 -11.47 0.64
C ILE A 138 20.33 -11.62 -0.67
N GLY A 139 19.84 -11.03 -1.75
CA GLY A 139 20.49 -11.19 -3.06
C GLY A 139 19.91 -10.33 -4.17
N GLN A 140 20.32 -10.63 -5.39
CA GLN A 140 19.77 -10.03 -6.59
C GLN A 140 18.67 -10.93 -7.18
N PRO A 141 17.53 -10.37 -7.61
CA PRO A 141 16.50 -11.13 -8.34
C PRO A 141 17.01 -11.58 -9.71
N ARG A 142 16.50 -12.71 -10.19
CA ARG A 142 16.62 -13.15 -11.59
C ARG A 142 15.25 -13.24 -12.25
N PRO A 143 15.15 -13.06 -13.58
CA PRO A 143 13.88 -13.14 -14.30
C PRO A 143 13.14 -14.49 -14.19
N ASP A 144 13.84 -15.55 -13.79
CA ASP A 144 13.27 -16.89 -13.56
C ASP A 144 12.70 -17.10 -12.15
N GLY A 145 12.67 -16.05 -11.32
CA GLY A 145 12.17 -16.11 -9.95
C GLY A 145 13.18 -16.62 -8.92
N THR A 146 14.42 -16.92 -9.34
CA THR A 146 15.48 -17.32 -8.41
C THR A 146 16.27 -16.13 -7.87
N ILE A 147 16.96 -16.32 -6.74
CA ILE A 147 17.79 -15.29 -6.11
C ILE A 147 19.27 -15.65 -6.30
N ARG A 148 20.05 -14.73 -6.85
CA ARG A 148 21.52 -14.77 -6.75
C ARG A 148 21.91 -14.24 -5.37
N ALA A 149 22.07 -15.15 -4.41
CA ALA A 149 22.36 -14.79 -3.03
C ALA A 149 23.69 -14.02 -2.89
N PHE A 150 23.67 -13.03 -2.02
CA PHE A 150 24.85 -12.37 -1.46
C PHE A 150 25.20 -13.01 -0.11
N GLY A 151 26.45 -12.87 0.31
CA GLY A 151 26.91 -13.35 1.61
C GLY A 151 28.11 -12.59 2.12
N SER A 152 28.58 -12.96 3.32
CA SER A 152 29.78 -12.38 3.93
C SER A 152 31.06 -12.62 3.13
N SER A 153 31.05 -13.60 2.21
CA SER A 153 32.14 -13.89 1.27
C SER A 153 31.99 -13.20 -0.09
N SER A 154 30.90 -12.47 -0.33
CA SER A 154 30.74 -11.64 -1.54
C SER A 154 31.79 -10.54 -1.58
N THR A 155 31.95 -9.88 -2.74
CA THR A 155 32.87 -8.75 -2.92
C THR A 155 32.17 -7.56 -3.57
N GLY A 156 32.79 -6.38 -3.52
CA GLY A 156 32.30 -5.18 -4.19
C GLY A 156 30.87 -4.79 -3.77
N THR A 157 30.03 -4.47 -4.77
CA THR A 157 28.64 -4.04 -4.58
C THR A 157 27.79 -5.09 -3.84
N ASP A 158 27.96 -6.37 -4.13
CA ASP A 158 27.16 -7.44 -3.49
C ASP A 158 27.42 -7.49 -1.98
N LEU A 159 28.69 -7.39 -1.56
CA LEU A 159 29.06 -7.34 -0.15
C LEU A 159 28.51 -6.08 0.53
N ALA A 160 28.58 -4.93 -0.15
CA ALA A 160 28.06 -3.68 0.38
C ALA A 160 26.54 -3.72 0.61
N LEU A 161 25.78 -4.29 -0.34
CA LEU A 161 24.33 -4.48 -0.22
C LEU A 161 23.99 -5.51 0.86
N TYR A 162 24.71 -6.63 0.92
CA TYR A 162 24.54 -7.63 1.98
C TYR A 162 24.74 -7.03 3.38
N ASN A 163 25.84 -6.30 3.60
CA ASN A 163 26.15 -5.68 4.89
C ASN A 163 25.11 -4.60 5.28
N MET A 164 24.58 -3.87 4.30
CA MET A 164 23.54 -2.86 4.53
C MET A 164 22.25 -3.49 5.06
N PHE A 165 21.77 -4.57 4.43
CA PHE A 165 20.48 -5.18 4.78
C PHE A 165 20.56 -6.23 5.88
N SER A 166 21.65 -7.02 5.98
CA SER A 166 21.78 -8.06 7.01
C SER A 166 21.68 -7.50 8.44
N GLY A 167 22.18 -6.29 8.68
CA GLY A 167 22.03 -5.60 9.97
C GLY A 167 20.67 -4.90 10.18
N ALA A 168 19.86 -4.78 9.14
CA ALA A 168 18.58 -4.09 9.13
C ALA A 168 17.35 -5.02 9.22
N ILE A 169 17.56 -6.34 9.09
CA ILE A 169 16.48 -7.33 9.10
C ILE A 169 16.41 -8.05 10.45
N SER A 170 15.21 -8.09 11.02
CA SER A 170 14.84 -8.98 12.12
C SER A 170 13.73 -9.92 11.66
N THR A 171 13.70 -11.14 12.18
CA THR A 171 12.71 -12.16 11.80
C THR A 171 12.07 -12.81 13.02
N ASN A 172 11.05 -13.64 12.78
CA ASN A 172 10.36 -14.45 13.78
C ASN A 172 9.61 -13.66 14.86
N GLN A 173 9.46 -12.35 14.69
CA GLN A 173 8.50 -11.58 15.47
C GLN A 173 7.09 -12.02 15.09
N THR A 174 6.17 -12.03 16.05
CA THR A 174 4.78 -12.46 15.81
C THR A 174 3.83 -11.44 16.39
N ILE A 175 2.81 -11.07 15.62
CA ILE A 175 1.68 -10.26 16.06
C ILE A 175 0.37 -11.02 15.80
N GLN A 176 -0.66 -10.74 16.59
CA GLN A 176 -2.03 -11.11 16.23
C GLN A 176 -2.59 -10.05 15.27
N ASP A 177 -3.06 -10.50 14.10
CA ASP A 177 -3.91 -9.68 13.24
C ASP A 177 -5.36 -10.09 13.48
N ASN A 178 -6.11 -9.23 14.16
CA ASN A 178 -7.50 -9.51 14.53
C ASN A 178 -8.46 -9.51 13.33
N ARG A 179 -8.12 -8.85 12.22
CA ARG A 179 -8.93 -8.88 11.00
C ARG A 179 -8.81 -10.25 10.33
N GLU A 180 -7.58 -10.77 10.28
CA GLU A 180 -7.28 -12.11 9.76
C GLU A 180 -7.65 -13.22 10.76
N GLY A 181 -7.82 -12.89 12.04
CA GLY A 181 -8.08 -13.87 13.09
C GLY A 181 -6.92 -14.84 13.30
N ALA A 182 -5.69 -14.45 12.95
CA ALA A 182 -4.52 -15.31 12.95
C ALA A 182 -3.24 -14.59 13.40
N ASN A 183 -2.27 -15.39 13.86
CA ASN A 183 -0.92 -14.93 14.13
C ASN A 183 -0.15 -14.73 12.81
N VAL A 184 0.52 -13.60 12.70
CA VAL A 184 1.34 -13.24 11.55
C VAL A 184 2.81 -13.25 11.97
N ARG A 185 3.61 -14.14 11.35
CA ARG A 185 5.07 -14.08 11.49
C ARG A 185 5.62 -12.97 10.60
N LEU A 186 6.44 -12.10 11.18
CA LEU A 186 6.97 -10.90 10.53
C LEU A 186 8.44 -11.04 10.14
N VAL A 187 8.75 -10.47 8.99
CA VAL A 187 10.10 -10.03 8.59
C VAL A 187 10.13 -8.52 8.73
N THR A 188 10.90 -8.00 9.68
CA THR A 188 10.97 -6.57 9.96
C THR A 188 12.20 -5.94 9.31
N LEU A 189 11.99 -4.92 8.47
CA LEU A 189 13.02 -4.00 7.99
C LEU A 189 13.06 -2.74 8.87
N ASP A 190 14.19 -2.53 9.52
CA ASP A 190 14.55 -1.27 10.17
C ASP A 190 15.15 -0.31 9.15
N VAL A 191 14.34 0.63 8.68
CA VAL A 191 14.72 1.55 7.60
C VAL A 191 15.88 2.46 8.02
N SER A 192 15.95 2.84 9.30
CA SER A 192 17.05 3.67 9.80
C SER A 192 18.42 2.99 9.64
N LYS A 193 18.46 1.65 9.64
CA LYS A 193 19.71 0.88 9.55
C LYS A 193 20.22 0.69 8.14
N VAL A 194 19.46 1.03 7.10
CA VAL A 194 19.97 1.03 5.72
C VAL A 194 20.57 2.39 5.31
N LEU A 195 20.44 3.41 6.17
CA LEU A 195 20.95 4.75 5.93
C LEU A 195 22.42 4.89 6.34
N ASN A 196 23.14 5.77 5.65
CA ASN A 196 24.46 6.21 6.09
C ASN A 196 24.38 6.96 7.43
N SER A 197 25.53 7.22 8.07
CA SER A 197 25.57 7.84 9.41
C SER A 197 24.93 9.25 9.48
N VAL A 198 24.77 9.93 8.35
CA VAL A 198 24.19 11.28 8.26
C VAL A 198 22.68 11.20 7.97
N GLY A 199 22.14 10.04 7.58
CA GLY A 199 20.72 9.85 7.28
C GLY A 199 20.25 10.44 5.94
N THR A 200 21.16 10.94 5.10
CA THR A 200 20.82 11.62 3.82
C THR A 200 20.92 10.69 2.60
N GLY A 201 21.51 9.52 2.76
CA GLY A 201 21.73 8.53 1.70
C GLY A 201 21.76 7.11 2.26
N TYR A 202 21.77 6.12 1.37
CA TYR A 202 21.95 4.72 1.74
C TYR A 202 23.41 4.41 2.12
N LYS A 203 23.65 3.37 2.93
CA LYS A 203 25.01 2.89 3.23
C LYS A 203 25.75 2.42 1.97
N SER A 204 25.01 1.90 0.99
CA SER A 204 25.53 1.54 -0.32
C SER A 204 24.88 2.43 -1.39
N SER A 205 25.71 3.22 -2.09
CA SER A 205 25.26 4.06 -3.21
C SER A 205 24.82 3.25 -4.44
N SER A 206 25.12 1.95 -4.48
CA SER A 206 24.67 1.05 -5.55
C SER A 206 23.22 0.58 -5.40
N PHE A 207 22.57 0.87 -4.26
CA PHE A 207 21.16 0.53 -4.08
C PHE A 207 20.27 1.44 -4.93
N ASN A 208 19.43 0.84 -5.78
CA ASN A 208 18.56 1.57 -6.70
C ASN A 208 17.28 2.13 -6.05
N GLY A 209 17.13 1.99 -4.73
CA GLY A 209 15.96 2.44 -3.99
C GLY A 209 14.79 1.46 -3.99
N ILE A 210 14.89 0.28 -4.61
CA ILE A 210 13.81 -0.72 -4.67
C ILE A 210 14.25 -1.99 -3.95
N VAL A 211 13.54 -2.35 -2.88
CA VAL A 211 13.72 -3.61 -2.15
C VAL A 211 12.45 -4.46 -2.24
N TYR A 212 12.62 -5.73 -2.59
CA TYR A 212 11.54 -6.71 -2.57
C TYR A 212 11.73 -7.63 -1.36
N ILE A 213 10.79 -7.65 -0.42
CA ILE A 213 10.91 -8.40 0.84
C ILE A 213 9.72 -9.33 0.96
N TYR A 214 9.94 -10.59 1.31
CA TYR A 214 8.87 -11.54 1.53
C TYR A 214 9.31 -12.72 2.39
N ASP A 215 8.34 -13.33 3.07
CA ASP A 215 8.45 -14.66 3.63
C ASP A 215 7.71 -15.63 2.69
N SER A 216 8.47 -16.56 2.15
CA SER A 216 8.05 -17.54 1.15
C SER A 216 7.26 -18.72 1.73
N SER A 217 7.07 -18.77 3.05
CA SER A 217 6.42 -19.87 3.74
C SER A 217 4.97 -19.58 4.16
N GLU A 218 4.32 -18.66 3.47
CA GLU A 218 2.88 -18.42 3.64
C GLU A 218 2.08 -19.65 3.19
N THR A 219 1.04 -19.96 3.97
CA THR A 219 0.04 -20.96 3.63
C THR A 219 -1.32 -20.49 4.16
N SER A 220 -2.39 -21.18 3.78
CA SER A 220 -3.74 -20.93 4.32
C SER A 220 -3.83 -20.98 5.85
N SER A 221 -2.93 -21.70 6.53
CA SER A 221 -2.86 -21.80 7.99
C SER A 221 -1.72 -21.00 8.62
N ALA A 222 -0.81 -20.45 7.82
CA ALA A 222 0.43 -19.82 8.30
C ALA A 222 0.56 -18.43 7.67
N ARG A 223 0.15 -17.38 8.39
CA ARG A 223 0.20 -16.01 7.88
C ARG A 223 1.59 -15.41 8.01
N ARG A 224 1.94 -14.60 7.01
CA ARG A 224 3.23 -13.91 6.89
C ARG A 224 3.03 -12.44 6.60
N GLY A 225 3.98 -11.62 7.04
CA GLY A 225 3.96 -10.20 6.78
C GLY A 225 5.35 -9.60 6.79
N VAL A 226 5.48 -8.46 6.13
CA VAL A 226 6.65 -7.60 6.22
C VAL A 226 6.32 -6.43 7.13
N ARG A 227 7.23 -6.04 8.01
CA ARG A 227 7.06 -4.85 8.84
C ARG A 227 8.14 -3.82 8.54
N LEU A 228 7.74 -2.56 8.40
CA LEU A 228 8.65 -1.42 8.29
C LEU A 228 8.65 -0.65 9.61
N VAL A 229 9.83 -0.43 10.19
CA VAL A 229 10.01 0.36 11.42
C VAL A 229 11.07 1.43 11.21
N ASN A 230 11.04 2.46 12.07
CA ASN A 230 12.03 3.54 12.09
C ASN A 230 12.21 4.23 10.73
N GLY A 231 11.11 4.40 9.99
CA GLY A 231 11.09 4.95 8.64
C GLY A 231 10.93 6.47 8.55
N SER A 232 11.17 7.20 9.63
CA SER A 232 11.00 8.65 9.66
C SER A 232 11.88 9.35 8.62
N ASN A 233 13.08 8.87 8.36
CA ASN A 233 13.98 9.40 7.33
C ASN A 233 14.07 8.46 6.13
N ILE A 234 13.84 8.99 4.94
CA ILE A 234 14.03 8.31 3.66
C ILE A 234 14.99 9.15 2.81
N PRO A 235 16.03 8.57 2.17
CA PRO A 235 16.92 9.30 1.28
C PRO A 235 16.17 9.98 0.14
N SER A 236 16.66 11.13 -0.32
CA SER A 236 16.03 11.90 -1.40
C SER A 236 15.98 11.16 -2.75
N SER A 237 16.80 10.12 -2.93
CA SER A 237 16.73 9.19 -4.05
C SER A 237 15.48 8.30 -4.03
N GLY A 238 14.72 8.30 -2.93
CA GLY A 238 13.47 7.57 -2.79
C GLY A 238 13.63 6.15 -2.30
N LEU A 239 12.50 5.56 -1.89
CA LEU A 239 12.38 4.17 -1.44
C LEU A 239 11.09 3.55 -1.98
N THR A 240 11.21 2.36 -2.54
CA THR A 240 10.09 1.50 -2.84
C THR A 240 10.27 0.15 -2.15
N VAL A 241 9.28 -0.23 -1.34
CA VAL A 241 9.20 -1.56 -0.75
C VAL A 241 8.12 -2.34 -1.48
N ALA A 242 8.47 -3.47 -2.08
CA ALA A 242 7.54 -4.38 -2.72
C ALA A 242 7.46 -5.71 -1.96
N SER A 243 6.27 -6.30 -1.88
CA SER A 243 6.06 -7.60 -1.24
C SER A 243 4.83 -8.32 -1.80
N VAL A 244 4.93 -9.64 -1.94
CA VAL A 244 3.75 -10.51 -2.12
C VAL A 244 3.00 -10.75 -0.80
N ASN A 245 3.59 -10.38 0.35
CA ASN A 245 2.94 -10.44 1.66
C ASN A 245 2.28 -9.11 2.02
N PRO A 246 1.37 -9.08 3.01
CA PRO A 246 0.94 -7.84 3.63
C PRO A 246 2.12 -7.09 4.28
N VAL A 247 2.09 -5.76 4.18
CA VAL A 247 3.07 -4.87 4.79
C VAL A 247 2.43 -4.11 5.95
N TYR A 248 3.12 -4.09 7.10
CA TYR A 248 2.78 -3.32 8.28
C TYR A 248 3.75 -2.14 8.41
N VAL A 249 3.25 -0.91 8.33
CA VAL A 249 4.06 0.30 8.55
C VAL A 249 3.86 0.75 9.98
N GLN A 250 4.93 0.77 10.78
CA GLN A 250 4.86 1.13 12.19
C GLN A 250 5.48 2.50 12.46
N GLY A 251 4.65 3.40 12.99
CA GLY A 251 5.02 4.75 13.40
C GLY A 251 5.16 5.73 12.24
N ASP A 252 5.71 6.91 12.55
CA ASP A 252 5.92 7.98 11.58
C ASP A 252 6.85 7.53 10.43
N PHE A 253 6.42 7.81 9.20
CA PHE A 253 7.09 7.31 8.00
C PHE A 253 7.28 8.41 6.95
N ASN A 254 8.53 8.61 6.52
CA ASN A 254 8.98 9.62 5.55
C ASN A 254 8.63 11.05 5.96
N THR A 255 8.99 11.42 7.18
CA THR A 255 8.61 12.68 7.79
C THR A 255 9.77 13.56 8.26
N GLY A 256 10.99 13.02 8.37
CA GLY A 256 12.20 13.74 8.77
C GLY A 256 12.42 13.88 10.28
N GLY A 257 11.55 13.33 11.12
CA GLY A 257 11.66 13.46 12.58
C GLY A 257 10.34 13.16 13.29
N ASN A 258 10.30 13.37 14.61
CA ASN A 258 9.10 13.15 15.43
C ASN A 258 8.84 14.36 16.36
N PRO A 259 7.62 14.93 16.41
CA PRO A 259 6.46 14.63 15.57
C PRO A 259 6.32 15.64 14.44
N SER A 260 5.95 15.14 13.27
CA SER A 260 5.72 15.91 12.05
C SER A 260 4.27 15.71 11.62
N SER A 261 3.49 16.78 11.67
CA SER A 261 2.00 16.94 11.65
C SER A 261 1.18 16.46 12.85
N ASN A 262 1.72 15.63 13.74
CA ASN A 262 1.10 15.20 14.99
C ASN A 262 1.55 16.00 16.24
N ALA A 263 2.31 17.08 16.04
CA ALA A 263 2.77 17.99 17.09
C ALA A 263 1.61 18.77 17.75
N SER A 264 1.89 19.57 18.78
CA SER A 264 0.92 20.53 19.35
C SER A 264 1.47 21.96 19.21
N PRO A 265 0.82 22.85 18.44
CA PRO A 265 -0.36 22.58 17.62
C PRO A 265 -0.02 21.66 16.43
N SER A 266 -0.94 20.75 16.09
CA SER A 266 -0.79 19.87 14.93
C SER A 266 -1.26 20.64 13.72
N ASP A 267 -0.38 20.82 12.74
CA ASP A 267 -0.76 21.28 11.42
C ASP A 267 -0.69 20.11 10.43
N PRO A 268 -1.84 19.55 10.03
CA PRO A 268 -1.87 18.45 9.08
C PRO A 268 -1.46 18.86 7.68
N THR A 269 -1.32 20.16 7.39
CA THR A 269 -0.81 20.67 6.11
C THR A 269 0.73 20.65 6.02
N THR A 270 1.41 20.40 7.15
CA THR A 270 2.87 20.27 7.25
C THR A 270 3.28 18.88 7.75
N PRO A 271 3.25 17.85 6.88
CA PRO A 271 3.47 16.46 7.28
C PRO A 271 4.93 16.05 7.49
N GLN A 272 5.85 17.01 7.55
CA GLN A 272 7.28 16.77 7.76
C GLN A 272 7.90 17.77 8.74
N ALA A 273 9.01 17.36 9.36
CA ALA A 273 9.83 18.21 10.21
C ALA A 273 10.50 19.34 9.40
N ALA A 274 10.76 20.46 10.06
CA ALA A 274 11.44 21.59 9.46
C ALA A 274 12.84 21.18 8.93
N GLY A 275 13.14 21.54 7.69
CA GLY A 275 14.41 21.18 7.02
C GLY A 275 14.41 19.82 6.32
N TYR A 276 13.36 19.00 6.50
CA TYR A 276 13.20 17.76 5.74
C TYR A 276 12.40 17.99 4.46
N THR A 277 12.85 17.37 3.37
CA THR A 277 12.08 17.28 2.13
C THR A 277 11.59 15.86 1.97
N ARG A 278 10.26 15.67 1.90
CA ARG A 278 9.67 14.35 1.71
C ARG A 278 10.26 13.67 0.47
N ALA A 279 10.78 12.47 0.67
CA ALA A 279 11.34 11.67 -0.40
C ALA A 279 10.22 11.00 -1.21
N PRO A 280 10.45 10.70 -2.50
CA PRO A 280 9.49 9.93 -3.27
C PRO A 280 9.49 8.48 -2.76
N CYS A 281 8.40 8.07 -2.12
CA CYS A 281 8.31 6.77 -1.45
C CYS A 281 7.04 6.01 -1.83
N SER A 282 7.16 4.69 -2.04
CA SER A 282 6.02 3.81 -2.27
C SER A 282 6.12 2.47 -1.55
N ILE A 283 4.95 1.91 -1.25
CA ILE A 283 4.77 0.58 -0.68
C ILE A 283 3.81 -0.18 -1.58
N LEU A 284 4.28 -1.29 -2.14
CA LEU A 284 3.51 -2.22 -2.95
C LEU A 284 3.39 -3.54 -2.21
N ALA A 285 2.16 -3.97 -1.89
CA ALA A 285 1.95 -5.12 -1.03
C ALA A 285 0.66 -5.88 -1.38
N ASP A 286 0.50 -7.07 -0.81
CA ASP A 286 -0.80 -7.77 -0.82
C ASP A 286 -1.90 -6.91 -0.17
N ALA A 287 -1.57 -6.35 1.00
CA ALA A 287 -2.34 -5.35 1.73
C ALA A 287 -1.39 -4.45 2.54
N VAL A 288 -1.82 -3.24 2.89
CA VAL A 288 -1.04 -2.34 3.76
C VAL A 288 -1.81 -2.06 5.05
N ASN A 289 -1.14 -2.29 6.18
CA ASN A 289 -1.63 -2.03 7.52
C ASN A 289 -0.81 -0.89 8.15
N ILE A 290 -1.47 0.03 8.85
CA ILE A 290 -0.80 1.09 9.60
C ILE A 290 -0.89 0.79 11.09
N LEU A 291 0.28 0.74 11.73
CA LEU A 291 0.47 0.58 13.16
C LEU A 291 0.99 1.91 13.72
N SER A 292 0.36 2.41 14.77
CA SER A 292 0.64 3.73 15.30
C SER A 292 2.02 3.86 15.96
N ASN A 293 2.42 5.09 16.29
CA ASN A 293 3.60 5.38 17.09
C ASN A 293 3.60 4.70 18.48
N SER A 294 2.45 4.28 18.99
CA SER A 294 2.30 3.59 20.28
C SER A 294 2.06 2.09 20.14
N TRP A 295 2.16 1.54 18.92
CA TRP A 295 2.00 0.11 18.70
C TRP A 295 3.00 -0.69 19.55
N ASN A 296 2.49 -1.75 20.18
CA ASN A 296 3.26 -2.69 20.97
C ASN A 296 2.80 -4.12 20.63
N ASP A 297 3.70 -4.95 20.11
CA ASP A 297 3.45 -6.34 19.71
C ASP A 297 2.81 -7.15 20.84
N ALA A 298 3.19 -6.91 22.10
CA ALA A 298 2.64 -7.62 23.25
C ALA A 298 1.13 -7.39 23.42
N ASN A 299 0.63 -6.21 23.03
CA ASN A 299 -0.79 -5.88 23.11
C ASN A 299 -1.59 -6.40 21.90
N SER A 300 -0.93 -6.88 20.84
CA SER A 300 -1.62 -7.39 19.65
C SER A 300 -2.61 -8.51 19.99
N PHE A 301 -2.25 -9.39 20.93
CA PHE A 301 -3.08 -10.51 21.40
C PHE A 301 -4.21 -10.12 22.35
N ALA A 302 -4.25 -8.87 22.82
CA ALA A 302 -5.22 -8.39 23.79
C ALA A 302 -6.54 -7.93 23.11
N GLY A 303 -7.36 -7.18 23.84
CA GLY A 303 -8.50 -6.44 23.27
C GLY A 303 -8.09 -5.09 22.69
N THR A 304 -8.95 -4.48 21.87
CA THR A 304 -8.76 -3.11 21.33
C THR A 304 -8.52 -2.07 22.43
N SER A 305 -9.03 -2.29 23.65
CA SER A 305 -8.78 -1.41 24.81
C SER A 305 -7.33 -1.39 25.29
N SER A 306 -6.50 -2.37 24.92
CA SER A 306 -5.06 -2.41 25.22
C SER A 306 -4.19 -1.95 24.03
N ARG A 307 -4.78 -1.87 22.83
CA ARG A 307 -4.11 -1.42 21.61
C ARG A 307 -4.45 0.05 21.34
N ILE A 308 -4.08 0.93 22.28
CA ILE A 308 -4.40 2.35 22.18
C ILE A 308 -3.43 3.03 21.20
N ALA A 309 -3.97 3.55 20.11
CA ALA A 309 -3.18 4.26 19.10
C ALA A 309 -2.79 5.66 19.56
N SER A 310 -1.76 6.19 18.93
CA SER A 310 -1.32 7.58 19.06
C SER A 310 -1.21 8.22 17.68
N ASN A 311 -1.22 9.56 17.65
CA ASN A 311 -1.15 10.31 16.41
C ASN A 311 0.06 9.86 15.58
N THR A 312 -0.14 9.58 14.29
CA THR A 312 0.87 9.01 13.41
C THR A 312 0.77 9.65 12.03
N THR A 313 1.91 9.85 11.37
CA THR A 313 2.01 10.46 10.05
C THR A 313 2.71 9.54 9.07
N VAL A 314 2.08 9.23 7.94
CA VAL A 314 2.63 8.36 6.90
C VAL A 314 2.64 9.08 5.56
N ASN A 315 3.83 9.28 5.00
CA ASN A 315 4.03 9.93 3.71
C ASN A 315 4.53 8.93 2.65
N ALA A 316 3.63 8.23 1.97
CA ALA A 316 4.00 7.24 0.94
C ALA A 316 2.84 6.98 -0.04
N ALA A 317 3.16 6.65 -1.29
CA ALA A 317 2.20 6.02 -2.19
C ALA A 317 1.94 4.58 -1.72
N ILE A 318 0.67 4.16 -1.72
CA ILE A 318 0.26 2.81 -1.35
C ILE A 318 -0.39 2.16 -2.57
N ILE A 319 0.19 1.05 -3.00
CA ILE A 319 -0.39 0.17 -4.02
C ILE A 319 -0.66 -1.16 -3.34
N ALA A 320 -1.92 -1.53 -3.24
CA ALA A 320 -2.32 -2.67 -2.43
C ALA A 320 -3.58 -3.34 -2.96
N GLY A 321 -3.81 -4.57 -2.50
CA GLY A 321 -5.06 -5.24 -2.71
C GLY A 321 -6.09 -4.94 -1.62
N ASN A 322 -7.36 -5.06 -1.98
CA ASN A 322 -8.49 -5.00 -1.06
C ASN A 322 -9.18 -6.38 -0.97
N VAL A 323 -10.10 -6.49 0.00
CA VAL A 323 -11.13 -7.53 -0.02
C VAL A 323 -12.36 -6.85 -0.65
N PRO A 324 -12.90 -7.35 -1.77
CA PRO A 324 -14.04 -6.71 -2.44
C PRO A 324 -15.30 -6.82 -1.58
N THR A 325 -16.23 -5.86 -1.75
CA THR A 325 -17.60 -5.99 -1.23
C THR A 325 -18.26 -7.22 -1.85
N ALA A 326 -19.06 -7.95 -1.07
CA ALA A 326 -19.74 -9.16 -1.52
C ALA A 326 -20.56 -8.92 -2.78
N ALA A 327 -20.73 -9.96 -3.58
CA ALA A 327 -21.68 -9.92 -4.68
C ALA A 327 -23.12 -9.84 -4.15
N VAL A 328 -24.04 -9.33 -4.98
CA VAL A 328 -25.48 -9.33 -4.68
C VAL A 328 -25.96 -10.75 -4.36
N GLY A 329 -26.63 -10.91 -3.22
CA GLY A 329 -27.08 -12.23 -2.72
C GLY A 329 -26.00 -13.07 -2.03
N GLY A 330 -24.79 -12.52 -1.86
CA GLY A 330 -23.72 -13.09 -1.04
C GLY A 330 -23.95 -12.88 0.47
N ASP A 331 -22.87 -12.95 1.24
CA ASP A 331 -22.89 -12.81 2.70
C ASP A 331 -23.13 -11.37 3.22
N GLY A 332 -23.14 -10.38 2.31
CA GLY A 332 -23.34 -8.99 2.67
C GLY A 332 -22.09 -8.30 3.22
N SER A 333 -20.89 -8.90 3.05
CA SER A 333 -19.64 -8.32 3.53
C SER A 333 -19.28 -7.03 2.77
N TYR A 334 -18.89 -6.00 3.51
CA TYR A 334 -18.38 -4.73 2.98
C TYR A 334 -16.85 -4.79 2.89
N SER A 335 -16.26 -4.18 1.86
CA SER A 335 -14.80 -4.08 1.70
C SER A 335 -14.09 -3.31 2.81
N GLY A 336 -14.83 -2.39 3.46
CA GLY A 336 -14.28 -1.33 4.31
C GLY A 336 -14.08 0.00 3.59
N GLY A 337 -14.35 0.07 2.27
CA GLY A 337 -14.29 1.30 1.47
C GLY A 337 -12.91 1.89 1.31
N ALA A 338 -12.85 3.02 0.62
CA ALA A 338 -11.61 3.77 0.45
C ALA A 338 -11.05 4.24 1.80
N GLU A 339 -11.93 4.62 2.74
CA GLU A 339 -11.59 5.11 4.07
C GLU A 339 -10.84 4.09 4.96
N ASN A 340 -10.88 2.80 4.61
CA ASN A 340 -10.13 1.73 5.27
C ASN A 340 -9.26 0.92 4.29
N PHE A 341 -8.84 1.54 3.19
CA PHE A 341 -7.92 0.92 2.24
C PHE A 341 -6.57 0.60 2.91
N PRO A 342 -5.90 1.55 3.60
CA PRO A 342 -4.99 1.20 4.67
C PRO A 342 -5.79 0.57 5.82
N ARG A 343 -5.31 -0.56 6.31
CA ARG A 343 -5.97 -1.33 7.37
C ARG A 343 -5.42 -0.96 8.74
N PHE A 344 -6.21 -1.17 9.78
CA PHE A 344 -5.91 -0.79 11.16
C PHE A 344 -6.13 -1.96 12.12
N LEU A 345 -5.36 -1.98 13.21
CA LEU A 345 -5.45 -3.01 14.25
C LEU A 345 -5.55 -2.43 15.67
N GLU A 346 -5.80 -1.13 15.81
CA GLU A 346 -5.75 -0.42 17.10
C GLU A 346 -7.03 0.36 17.38
N ASN A 347 -7.22 0.78 18.62
CA ASN A 347 -8.20 1.78 18.98
C ASN A 347 -7.65 3.19 18.67
N TRP A 348 -8.17 3.81 17.63
CA TRP A 348 -7.80 5.16 17.19
C TRP A 348 -8.79 6.25 17.60
N SER A 349 -9.76 5.95 18.48
CA SER A 349 -10.86 6.88 18.78
C SER A 349 -10.42 8.27 19.26
N ASN A 350 -9.20 8.37 19.83
CA ASN A 350 -8.62 9.64 20.31
C ASN A 350 -7.31 9.99 19.58
N ALA A 351 -7.07 9.41 18.40
CA ALA A 351 -5.85 9.58 17.63
C ALA A 351 -6.14 9.98 16.18
N THR A 352 -5.17 10.68 15.59
CA THR A 352 -5.21 11.14 14.21
C THR A 352 -4.22 10.36 13.37
N LEU A 353 -4.66 9.89 12.20
CA LEU A 353 -3.75 9.44 11.15
C LEU A 353 -3.68 10.55 10.09
N THR A 354 -2.50 11.15 9.95
CA THR A 354 -2.17 12.01 8.83
C THR A 354 -1.53 11.16 7.74
N TYR A 355 -2.15 11.14 6.56
CA TYR A 355 -1.64 10.41 5.41
C TYR A 355 -1.39 11.39 4.26
N TYR A 356 -0.16 11.44 3.75
CA TYR A 356 0.16 12.10 2.48
C TYR A 356 0.60 11.08 1.45
N GLY A 357 -0.16 10.96 0.37
CA GLY A 357 0.27 10.09 -0.70
C GLY A 357 -0.76 9.89 -1.78
N SER A 358 -0.80 8.67 -2.29
CA SER A 358 -1.73 8.22 -3.32
C SER A 358 -2.07 6.77 -3.05
N MET A 359 -3.37 6.47 -3.07
CA MET A 359 -3.88 5.12 -2.89
C MET A 359 -4.27 4.55 -4.25
N VAL A 360 -3.72 3.38 -4.56
CA VAL A 360 -3.91 2.68 -5.83
C VAL A 360 -4.31 1.24 -5.52
N GLN A 361 -5.56 0.89 -5.82
CA GLN A 361 -6.02 -0.50 -5.75
C GLN A 361 -5.94 -1.09 -7.17
N LEU A 362 -5.20 -2.19 -7.31
CA LEU A 362 -4.97 -2.85 -8.61
C LEU A 362 -5.46 -4.30 -8.67
N TYR A 363 -5.62 -4.96 -7.53
CA TYR A 363 -5.92 -6.38 -7.43
C TYR A 363 -6.66 -6.69 -6.12
N HIS A 364 -7.19 -7.90 -6.00
CA HIS A 364 -7.67 -8.42 -4.73
C HIS A 364 -6.50 -8.95 -3.89
N SER A 365 -6.56 -8.73 -2.57
CA SER A 365 -5.62 -9.31 -1.60
C SER A 365 -5.75 -10.83 -1.62
N ALA A 366 -4.63 -11.56 -1.68
CA ALA A 366 -4.65 -13.03 -1.68
C ALA A 366 -4.20 -13.64 -0.34
N GLN A 367 -3.51 -12.88 0.51
CA GLN A 367 -3.07 -13.35 1.82
C GLN A 367 -3.87 -12.72 2.96
N SER A 368 -4.05 -11.39 2.95
CA SER A 368 -4.88 -10.69 3.93
C SER A 368 -6.34 -10.61 3.47
N ILE A 369 -7.05 -11.72 3.62
CA ILE A 369 -8.41 -11.91 3.09
C ILE A 369 -9.50 -11.74 4.16
N GLY A 370 -9.15 -11.32 5.37
CA GLY A 370 -10.11 -11.08 6.43
C GLY A 370 -11.14 -10.01 6.06
N GLU A 371 -12.42 -10.36 6.12
CA GLU A 371 -13.53 -9.43 5.96
C GLU A 371 -13.47 -8.27 6.96
N TRP A 372 -13.98 -7.12 6.53
CA TRP A 372 -14.17 -5.96 7.38
C TRP A 372 -15.40 -6.15 8.29
N GLY A 373 -15.51 -5.35 9.37
CA GLY A 373 -16.69 -5.34 10.26
C GLY A 373 -16.60 -6.27 11.47
N LYS A 374 -15.53 -7.07 11.59
CA LYS A 374 -15.32 -7.95 12.74
C LYS A 374 -15.10 -7.15 14.04
N ALA A 375 -15.59 -7.70 15.15
CA ALA A 375 -15.33 -7.16 16.48
C ALA A 375 -13.84 -7.26 16.84
N ASN A 376 -13.39 -6.41 17.77
CA ASN A 376 -12.02 -6.42 18.30
C ASN A 376 -10.91 -6.25 17.22
N VAL A 377 -11.20 -5.57 16.11
CA VAL A 377 -10.16 -5.23 15.12
C VAL A 377 -9.58 -3.86 15.41
N TYR A 378 -10.37 -2.80 15.23
CA TYR A 378 -9.94 -1.41 15.39
C TYR A 378 -11.13 -0.49 15.72
N SER A 379 -10.86 0.76 16.08
CA SER A 379 -11.80 1.88 15.93
C SER A 379 -11.18 2.92 14.98
N PRO A 380 -11.97 3.67 14.19
CA PRO A 380 -11.43 4.52 13.14
C PRO A 380 -10.69 5.74 13.69
N PRO A 381 -9.57 6.17 13.08
CA PRO A 381 -8.89 7.41 13.44
C PRO A 381 -9.67 8.63 12.96
N LYS A 382 -9.32 9.81 13.50
CA LYS A 382 -9.52 11.05 12.74
C LYS A 382 -8.63 10.99 11.50
N ARG A 383 -9.26 10.95 10.31
CA ARG A 383 -8.55 10.81 9.02
C ARG A 383 -8.17 12.18 8.47
N GLN A 384 -6.89 12.36 8.19
CA GLN A 384 -6.34 13.56 7.56
C GLN A 384 -5.58 13.14 6.30
N TRP A 385 -6.31 12.96 5.21
CA TRP A 385 -5.76 12.39 3.98
C TRP A 385 -5.52 13.46 2.95
N TYR A 386 -4.27 13.51 2.51
CA TYR A 386 -3.79 14.49 1.58
C TYR A 386 -3.08 13.84 0.41
N PHE A 387 -3.20 14.47 -0.75
CA PHE A 387 -2.40 14.10 -1.90
C PHE A 387 -0.99 14.65 -1.76
N ASP A 388 0.05 13.81 -1.93
CA ASP A 388 1.41 14.32 -2.02
C ASP A 388 1.69 14.85 -3.43
N SER A 389 1.68 16.18 -3.57
CA SER A 389 1.98 16.86 -4.83
C SER A 389 3.36 16.54 -5.40
N ASN A 390 4.29 16.02 -4.59
CA ASN A 390 5.61 15.60 -5.08
C ASN A 390 5.51 14.51 -6.15
N PHE A 391 4.48 13.66 -6.11
CA PHE A 391 4.33 12.59 -7.10
C PHE A 391 4.04 13.10 -8.52
N LYS A 392 3.65 14.37 -8.68
CA LYS A 392 3.49 14.98 -10.01
C LYS A 392 4.83 15.21 -10.72
N THR A 393 5.95 15.28 -9.99
CA THR A 393 7.28 15.62 -10.56
C THR A 393 8.40 14.70 -10.09
N LYS A 394 8.20 13.95 -9.01
CA LYS A 394 9.17 13.05 -8.38
C LYS A 394 8.46 11.73 -8.05
N PRO A 395 8.28 10.83 -9.03
CA PRO A 395 7.66 9.55 -8.74
C PRO A 395 8.61 8.64 -7.93
N PRO A 396 8.10 7.72 -7.10
CA PRO A 396 8.90 6.74 -6.38
C PRO A 396 9.72 5.84 -7.31
N PRO A 397 10.86 5.26 -6.85
CA PRO A 397 11.63 4.31 -7.63
C PRO A 397 10.80 3.15 -8.19
N GLY A 398 11.02 2.81 -9.46
CA GLY A 398 10.26 1.77 -10.18
C GLY A 398 8.85 2.21 -10.57
N SER A 399 8.68 3.52 -10.81
CA SER A 399 7.44 4.28 -10.81
C SER A 399 6.23 3.61 -11.49
N LEU A 400 5.10 3.67 -10.77
CA LEU A 400 3.76 3.45 -11.32
C LEU A 400 3.29 4.72 -12.03
N MET A 401 2.94 4.60 -13.31
CA MET A 401 2.27 5.65 -14.08
C MET A 401 0.92 5.13 -14.55
N VAL A 402 -0.12 5.94 -14.42
CA VAL A 402 -1.46 5.66 -14.94
C VAL A 402 -1.61 6.38 -16.26
N TYR A 403 -1.99 5.66 -17.31
CA TYR A 403 -2.12 6.18 -18.67
C TYR A 403 -3.58 6.20 -19.08
N SER A 404 -4.02 7.27 -19.74
CA SER A 404 -5.29 7.29 -20.47
C SER A 404 -4.98 7.19 -21.96
N TYR A 405 -5.63 6.25 -22.66
CA TYR A 405 -5.50 6.07 -24.10
C TYR A 405 -6.70 6.67 -24.81
N VAL A 406 -6.57 7.92 -25.25
CA VAL A 406 -7.61 8.55 -26.08
C VAL A 406 -7.49 8.01 -27.52
N LYS A 407 -8.38 7.09 -27.91
CA LYS A 407 -8.47 6.60 -29.29
C LYS A 407 -9.23 7.60 -30.16
N GLY A 408 -8.51 8.42 -30.91
CA GLY A 408 -9.07 9.33 -31.92
C GLY A 408 -9.05 8.75 -33.33
N ARG A 409 -9.96 9.20 -34.20
CA ARG A 409 -9.81 9.02 -35.66
C ARG A 409 -8.73 9.97 -36.17
N TRP A 410 -7.74 9.43 -36.87
CA TRP A 410 -6.82 10.24 -37.66
C TRP A 410 -7.63 10.96 -38.75
N TYR A 411 -7.63 12.29 -38.74
CA TYR A 411 -8.01 13.09 -39.91
C TYR A 411 -6.73 13.71 -40.47
N VAL A 412 -6.50 13.52 -41.76
CA VAL A 412 -5.52 14.30 -42.51
C VAL A 412 -6.29 15.52 -43.00
N LEU A 413 -5.83 16.72 -42.63
CA LEU A 413 -6.39 17.99 -43.12
C LEU A 413 -6.14 18.17 -44.61
#